data_AF-A0A661NQZ0-F1
#
_entry.id   AF-A0A661NQZ0-F1
#
_cell.length_a   1.000
_cell.length_b   1.000
_cell.length_c   1.000
_cell.angle_alpha   90.00
_cell.angle_beta   90.00
_cell.angle_gamma   90.00
#
_symmetry.space_group_name_H-M   'P 1'
#
loop_
_entity.id
_entity.type
_entity.pdbx_description
1 polymer ?
#
loop_
_entity_poly.entity_id
_entity_poly.type
_entity_poly.pdbx_seq_one_letter_code
_entity_poly.pdbx_strand_id
1 'polypeptide(L)'
;MATETTQILARLEEISAQVEAVDKRVRFTEELVEEMIPIARLVVSSATTRLGDWEERGVFDMIAVMQDAAGRILDNYTKDDAEHLADAIVGILSTVRNLTQPGVLQIANQATDVLRQADGVKPVGMFGAMRKASSDKEIQRGLGVMLEIMRAVGRTQGGSAEGVSVLPPALEATAAAPAVAKAVTPTPKAAAPAAPVAAAPEIIQWEGHDFDANGFLIDPNTWTPELAGKIANGLGITLTEEHMHVLEWVRDDYASSGASPNVRRVATGSGAGTQNMYKLFPPTPGKNCAMIAGVPKPVGCV
;
A
#
# COMPACT_ATOMS: atom_id res chain seq x y z
N MET A 1 -54.72 8.63 -59.08
CA MET A 1 -55.91 8.76 -58.22
C MET A 1 -55.99 7.64 -57.18
N ALA A 2 -56.48 6.42 -57.47
CA ALA A 2 -56.65 5.38 -56.42
C ALA A 2 -55.33 4.91 -55.77
N THR A 3 -54.24 4.81 -56.53
CA THR A 3 -52.93 4.35 -56.02
C THR A 3 -52.22 5.41 -55.18
N GLU A 4 -52.39 6.70 -55.51
CA GLU A 4 -51.81 7.82 -54.77
C GLU A 4 -52.51 8.01 -53.42
N THR A 5 -53.83 7.85 -53.37
CA THR A 5 -54.58 7.91 -52.10
C THR A 5 -54.15 6.80 -51.14
N THR A 6 -53.88 5.58 -51.64
CA THR A 6 -53.39 4.47 -50.80
C THR A 6 -51.98 4.71 -50.27
N GLN A 7 -51.07 5.28 -51.09
CA GLN A 7 -49.73 5.66 -50.63
C GLN A 7 -49.76 6.76 -49.57
N ILE A 8 -50.66 7.75 -49.71
CA ILE A 8 -50.81 8.84 -48.74
C ILE A 8 -51.34 8.29 -47.41
N LEU A 9 -52.33 7.39 -47.44
CA LEU A 9 -52.87 6.76 -46.22
C LEU A 9 -51.81 5.90 -45.50
N ALA A 10 -51.03 5.11 -46.24
CA ALA A 10 -49.95 4.31 -45.66
C ALA A 10 -48.86 5.18 -44.99
N ARG A 11 -48.49 6.31 -45.61
CA ARG A 11 -47.53 7.25 -45.00
C ARG A 11 -48.11 7.95 -43.77
N LEU A 12 -49.41 8.25 -43.75
CA LEU A 12 -50.07 8.85 -42.59
C LEU A 12 -50.10 7.89 -41.40
N GLU A 13 -50.37 6.59 -41.63
CA GLU A 13 -50.28 5.57 -40.58
C GLU A 13 -48.85 5.40 -40.05
N GLU A 14 -47.85 5.40 -40.93
CA GLU A 14 -46.44 5.30 -40.53
C GLU A 14 -45.98 6.50 -39.69
N ILE A 15 -46.38 7.71 -40.09
CA ILE A 15 -46.09 8.94 -39.33
C ILE A 15 -46.82 8.92 -37.98
N SER A 16 -48.08 8.50 -37.94
CA SER A 16 -48.83 8.38 -36.69
C SER A 16 -48.15 7.42 -35.71
N ALA A 17 -47.66 6.28 -36.19
CA ALA A 17 -46.93 5.31 -35.37
C ALA A 17 -45.59 5.86 -34.87
N GLN A 18 -44.86 6.63 -35.69
CA GLN A 18 -43.62 7.30 -35.27
C GLN A 18 -43.87 8.36 -34.20
N VAL A 19 -44.93 9.15 -34.32
CA VAL A 19 -45.30 10.17 -33.32
C VAL A 19 -45.65 9.51 -31.98
N GLU A 20 -46.39 8.40 -31.98
CA GLU A 20 -46.73 7.67 -30.76
C GLU A 20 -45.49 7.04 -30.10
N ALA A 21 -44.54 6.54 -30.90
CA ALA A 21 -43.27 6.03 -30.40
C ALA A 21 -42.38 7.12 -29.78
N VAL A 22 -42.43 8.34 -30.32
CA VAL A 22 -41.73 9.51 -29.76
C VAL A 22 -42.39 9.97 -28.46
N ASP A 23 -43.73 10.04 -28.41
CA ASP A 23 -44.47 10.42 -27.19
C ASP A 23 -44.14 9.48 -26.01
N LYS A 24 -44.09 8.17 -26.24
CA LYS A 24 -43.68 7.19 -25.22
C LYS A 24 -42.25 7.40 -24.72
N ARG A 25 -41.31 7.78 -25.60
CA ARG A 25 -39.92 8.07 -25.21
C ARG A 25 -39.80 9.36 -24.41
N VAL A 26 -40.57 10.38 -24.77
CA VAL A 26 -40.58 11.66 -24.07
C VAL A 26 -41.16 11.50 -22.67
N ARG A 27 -42.31 10.83 -22.53
CA ARG A 27 -42.94 10.56 -21.22
C ARG A 27 -42.04 9.77 -20.27
N PHE A 28 -41.38 8.74 -20.78
CA PHE A 28 -40.42 7.97 -19.99
C PHE A 28 -39.25 8.83 -19.49
N THR A 29 -38.79 9.79 -20.30
CA THR A 29 -37.72 10.71 -19.89
C THR A 29 -38.21 11.70 -18.84
N GLU A 30 -39.44 12.21 -18.96
CA GLU A 30 -40.06 13.09 -17.98
C GLU A 30 -40.28 12.38 -16.63
N GLU A 31 -40.80 11.16 -16.65
CA GLU A 31 -40.99 10.34 -15.44
C GLU A 31 -39.65 10.05 -14.73
N LEU A 32 -38.62 9.66 -15.49
CA LEU A 32 -37.27 9.45 -14.93
C LEU A 32 -36.67 10.73 -14.34
N VAL A 33 -36.87 11.88 -15.00
CA VAL A 33 -36.36 13.16 -14.50
C VAL A 33 -37.11 13.57 -13.22
N GLU A 34 -38.42 13.37 -13.17
CA GLU A 34 -39.25 13.69 -12.01
C GLU A 34 -38.87 12.85 -10.77
N GLU A 35 -38.57 11.56 -10.97
CA GLU A 35 -38.08 10.67 -9.92
C GLU A 35 -36.65 11.00 -9.46
N MET A 36 -35.80 11.49 -10.36
CA MET A 36 -34.39 11.81 -10.07
C MET A 36 -34.19 13.17 -9.39
N ILE A 37 -35.07 14.14 -9.61
CA ILE A 37 -34.99 15.49 -9.01
C ILE A 37 -34.85 15.48 -7.47
N PRO A 38 -35.66 14.72 -6.68
CA PRO A 38 -35.51 14.70 -5.23
C PRO A 38 -34.18 14.09 -4.77
N ILE A 39 -33.69 13.04 -5.45
CA ILE A 39 -32.38 12.43 -5.17
C ILE A 39 -31.26 13.42 -5.48
N ALA A 40 -31.33 14.07 -6.63
CA ALA A 40 -30.36 15.09 -7.03
C ALA A 40 -30.31 16.25 -6.03
N ARG A 41 -31.46 16.72 -5.53
CA ARG A 41 -31.50 17.76 -4.49
C ARG A 41 -30.84 17.32 -3.17
N LEU A 42 -31.06 16.08 -2.74
CA LEU A 42 -30.44 15.52 -1.53
C LEU A 42 -28.91 15.37 -1.68
N VAL A 43 -28.47 14.92 -2.87
CA VAL A 43 -27.05 14.79 -3.20
C VAL A 43 -26.39 16.17 -3.27
N VAL A 44 -27.05 17.14 -3.89
CA VAL A 44 -26.53 18.52 -3.97
C VAL A 44 -26.44 19.13 -2.57
N SER A 45 -27.49 19.02 -1.74
CA SER A 45 -27.45 19.59 -0.39
C SER A 45 -26.38 18.95 0.48
N SER A 46 -26.23 17.63 0.44
CA SER A 46 -25.20 16.93 1.20
C SER A 46 -23.78 17.21 0.69
N ALA A 47 -23.62 17.38 -0.62
CA ALA A 47 -22.35 17.81 -1.22
C ALA A 47 -21.99 19.24 -0.80
N THR A 48 -22.95 20.17 -0.79
CA THR A 48 -22.72 21.56 -0.35
C THR A 48 -22.28 21.63 1.11
N THR A 49 -22.92 20.89 2.02
CA THR A 49 -22.50 20.85 3.43
C THR A 49 -21.10 20.27 3.59
N ARG A 50 -20.80 19.15 2.91
CA ARG A 50 -19.45 18.55 2.98
C ARG A 50 -18.37 19.45 2.39
N LEU A 51 -18.67 20.17 1.30
CA LEU A 51 -17.75 21.14 0.73
C LEU A 51 -17.49 22.29 1.70
N GLY A 52 -18.52 22.79 2.39
CA GLY A 52 -18.35 23.80 3.44
C GLY A 52 -17.45 23.31 4.58
N ASP A 53 -17.68 22.10 5.08
CA ASP A 53 -16.84 21.50 6.13
C ASP A 53 -15.36 21.35 5.69
N TRP A 54 -15.11 21.09 4.41
CA TRP A 54 -13.77 20.96 3.85
C TRP A 54 -13.07 22.31 3.73
N GLU A 55 -13.81 23.37 3.39
CA GLU A 55 -13.32 24.73 3.35
C GLU A 55 -12.96 25.23 4.76
N GLU A 56 -13.86 25.06 5.74
CA GLU A 56 -13.60 25.45 7.13
C GLU A 56 -12.39 24.72 7.76
N ARG A 57 -12.16 23.48 7.35
CA ARG A 57 -11.02 22.68 7.79
C ARG A 57 -9.73 22.97 7.02
N GLY A 58 -9.74 23.87 6.04
CA GLY A 58 -8.57 24.21 5.22
C GLY A 58 -8.10 23.06 4.32
N VAL A 59 -8.99 22.12 3.99
CA VAL A 59 -8.66 20.94 3.17
C VAL A 59 -8.29 21.38 1.75
N PHE A 60 -8.97 22.37 1.20
CA PHE A 60 -8.66 22.90 -0.14
C PHE A 60 -7.28 23.56 -0.19
N ASP A 61 -6.90 24.32 0.84
CA ASP A 61 -5.58 24.93 0.94
C ASP A 61 -4.48 23.86 1.01
N MET A 62 -4.70 22.81 1.80
CA MET A 62 -3.77 21.68 1.90
C MET A 62 -3.63 20.92 0.56
N ILE A 63 -4.74 20.69 -0.14
CA ILE A 63 -4.73 20.06 -1.47
C ILE A 63 -3.94 20.92 -2.46
N ALA A 64 -4.15 22.25 -2.46
CA ALA A 64 -3.42 23.17 -3.32
C ALA A 64 -1.91 23.13 -3.04
N VAL A 65 -1.50 23.11 -1.76
CA VAL A 65 -0.10 22.97 -1.36
C VAL A 65 0.48 21.63 -1.81
N MET A 66 -0.27 20.54 -1.65
CA MET A 66 0.16 19.20 -2.09
C MET A 66 0.32 19.13 -3.61
N GLN A 67 -0.59 19.75 -4.36
CA GLN A 67 -0.49 19.85 -5.82
C GLN A 67 0.69 20.70 -6.26
N ASP A 68 0.95 21.83 -5.61
CA ASP A 68 2.12 22.67 -5.91
C ASP A 68 3.43 21.95 -5.58
N ALA A 69 3.49 21.23 -4.46
CA ALA A 69 4.64 20.40 -4.11
C ALA A 69 4.85 19.27 -5.12
N ALA A 70 3.78 18.58 -5.53
CA ALA A 70 3.85 17.54 -6.56
C ALA A 70 4.31 18.11 -7.91
N GLY A 71 3.81 19.29 -8.30
CA GLY A 71 4.25 20.01 -9.50
C GLY A 71 5.73 20.33 -9.45
N ARG A 72 6.23 20.93 -8.37
CA ARG A 72 7.66 21.22 -8.18
C ARG A 72 8.53 19.97 -8.20
N ILE A 73 8.04 18.86 -7.68
CA ILE A 73 8.77 17.59 -7.73
C ILE A 73 8.85 17.09 -9.18
N LEU A 74 7.74 17.11 -9.91
CA LEU A 74 7.68 16.68 -11.31
C LEU A 74 8.48 17.59 -12.24
N ASP A 75 8.57 18.89 -11.93
CA ASP A 75 9.29 19.88 -12.73
C ASP A 75 10.80 19.83 -12.49
N ASN A 76 11.24 19.51 -11.26
CA ASN A 76 12.65 19.56 -10.87
C ASN A 76 13.32 18.19 -10.74
N TYR A 77 12.54 17.11 -10.62
CA TYR A 77 13.04 15.76 -10.54
C TYR A 77 12.53 14.97 -11.73
N THR A 78 13.49 14.51 -12.54
CA THR A 78 13.23 13.64 -13.67
C THR A 78 12.95 12.22 -13.18
N LYS A 79 12.42 11.37 -14.08
CA LYS A 79 12.24 9.95 -13.81
C LYS A 79 13.55 9.28 -13.33
N ASP A 80 14.68 9.71 -13.89
CA ASP A 80 16.00 9.20 -13.56
C ASP A 80 16.40 9.57 -12.12
N ASP A 81 16.06 10.77 -11.64
CA ASP A 81 16.35 11.18 -10.26
C ASP A 81 15.58 10.32 -9.23
N ALA A 82 14.33 9.96 -9.55
CA ALA A 82 13.53 9.09 -8.71
C ALA A 82 14.09 7.66 -8.67
N GLU A 83 14.60 7.16 -9.81
CA GLU A 83 15.26 5.86 -9.91
C GLU A 83 16.56 5.83 -9.10
N HIS A 84 17.41 6.86 -9.22
CA HIS A 84 18.64 6.98 -8.44
C HIS A 84 18.38 7.07 -6.93
N LEU A 85 17.33 7.78 -6.51
CA LEU A 85 16.94 7.84 -5.11
C LEU A 85 16.48 6.47 -4.59
N ALA A 86 15.69 5.73 -5.38
CA ALA A 86 15.26 4.39 -5.02
C ALA A 86 16.46 3.44 -4.86
N ASP A 87 17.41 3.48 -5.79
CA ASP A 87 18.63 2.67 -5.73
C ASP A 87 19.49 3.01 -4.50
N ALA A 88 19.63 4.29 -4.18
CA ALA A 88 20.35 4.74 -2.98
C ALA A 88 19.68 4.23 -1.69
N ILE A 89 18.35 4.31 -1.60
CA ILE A 89 17.58 3.80 -0.45
C ILE A 89 17.76 2.28 -0.31
N VAL A 90 17.66 1.54 -1.42
CA VAL A 90 17.87 0.08 -1.43
C VAL A 90 19.30 -0.26 -1.01
N GLY A 91 20.30 0.50 -1.48
CA GLY A 91 21.69 0.35 -1.09
C GLY A 91 21.90 0.49 0.42
N ILE A 92 21.33 1.53 1.03
CA ILE A 92 21.40 1.76 2.48
C ILE A 92 20.70 0.61 3.23
N LEU A 93 19.49 0.24 2.82
CA LEU A 93 18.73 -0.84 3.46
C LEU A 93 19.45 -2.19 3.35
N SER A 94 20.14 -2.45 2.23
CA SER A 94 20.94 -3.67 2.05
C SER A 94 22.16 -3.70 2.97
N THR A 95 22.81 -2.56 3.19
CA THR A 95 23.95 -2.42 4.09
C THR A 95 23.53 -2.67 5.53
N VAL A 96 22.44 -2.04 5.96
CA VAL A 96 21.87 -2.26 7.31
C VAL A 96 21.52 -3.74 7.49
N ARG A 97 20.86 -4.36 6.49
CA ARG A 97 20.54 -5.78 6.52
C ARG A 97 21.78 -6.65 6.65
N ASN A 98 22.83 -6.36 5.89
CA ASN A 98 24.10 -7.08 5.91
C ASN A 98 24.81 -6.98 7.25
N LEU A 99 24.81 -5.80 7.89
CA LEU A 99 25.37 -5.61 9.23
C LEU A 99 24.58 -6.35 10.31
N THR A 100 23.27 -6.47 10.15
CA THR A 100 22.40 -7.21 11.08
C THR A 100 22.40 -8.72 10.84
N GLN A 101 23.20 -9.24 9.90
CA GLN A 101 23.28 -10.68 9.70
C GLN A 101 23.90 -11.37 10.93
N PRO A 102 23.37 -12.53 11.36
CA PRO A 102 23.83 -13.22 12.58
C PRO A 102 25.31 -13.59 12.54
N GLY A 103 25.87 -13.88 11.35
CA GLY A 103 27.29 -14.18 11.18
C GLY A 103 28.20 -12.98 11.47
N VAL A 104 27.83 -11.77 11.02
CA VAL A 104 28.61 -10.54 11.27
C VAL A 104 28.56 -10.16 12.75
N LEU A 105 27.38 -10.28 13.37
CA LEU A 105 27.20 -10.05 14.81
C LEU A 105 28.01 -11.04 15.65
N GLN A 106 28.09 -12.31 15.26
CA GLN A 106 28.91 -13.31 15.96
C GLN A 106 30.40 -12.97 15.89
N ILE A 107 30.91 -12.58 14.73
CA ILE A 107 32.31 -12.16 14.57
C ILE A 107 32.60 -10.92 15.42
N ALA A 108 31.69 -9.94 15.41
CA ALA A 108 31.82 -8.72 16.22
C ALA A 108 31.86 -9.03 17.73
N ASN A 109 30.99 -9.91 18.21
CA ASN A 109 30.97 -10.33 19.61
C ASN A 109 32.23 -11.12 19.98
N GLN A 110 32.65 -12.09 19.16
CA GLN A 110 33.88 -12.86 19.38
C GLN A 110 35.13 -11.98 19.37
N ALA A 111 35.24 -11.02 18.45
CA ALA A 111 36.34 -10.06 18.40
C ALA A 111 36.36 -9.16 19.65
N THR A 112 35.19 -8.75 20.15
CA THR A 112 35.05 -7.97 21.39
C THR A 112 35.51 -8.78 22.60
N ASP A 113 35.21 -10.08 22.66
CA ASP A 113 35.67 -10.97 23.73
C ASP A 113 37.18 -11.16 23.71
N VAL A 114 37.79 -11.29 22.52
CA VAL A 114 39.24 -11.34 22.35
C VAL A 114 39.90 -10.04 22.79
N LEU A 115 39.34 -8.88 22.42
CA LEU A 115 39.83 -7.56 22.85
C LEU A 115 39.76 -7.40 24.38
N ARG A 116 38.71 -7.90 25.02
CA ARG A 116 38.57 -7.92 26.49
C ARG A 116 39.59 -8.83 27.17
N GLN A 117 40.06 -9.88 26.50
CA GLN A 117 41.10 -10.79 27.01
C GLN A 117 42.53 -10.38 26.60
N ALA A 118 42.66 -9.41 25.69
CA ALA A 118 43.95 -9.00 25.13
C ALA A 118 44.83 -8.21 26.10
N ASP A 119 44.27 -7.64 27.18
CA ASP A 119 45.02 -6.92 28.23
C ASP A 119 46.06 -7.80 28.97
N GLY A 120 46.11 -9.11 28.70
CA GLY A 120 47.09 -10.05 29.25
C GLY A 120 48.08 -10.67 28.26
N VAL A 121 48.05 -10.32 26.96
CA VAL A 121 48.82 -11.03 25.93
C VAL A 121 50.24 -10.45 25.81
N LYS A 122 51.24 -11.21 26.24
CA LYS A 122 52.66 -10.83 26.10
C LYS A 122 53.03 -10.66 24.62
N PRO A 123 53.73 -9.57 24.23
CA PRO A 123 54.16 -9.37 22.87
C PRO A 123 55.06 -10.53 22.44
N VAL A 124 54.67 -11.19 21.35
CA VAL A 124 55.44 -12.30 20.79
C VAL A 124 56.52 -11.71 19.88
N GLY A 125 57.79 -11.98 20.17
CA GLY A 125 58.90 -11.56 19.30
C GLY A 125 58.78 -12.19 17.90
N MET A 126 59.33 -11.51 16.89
CA MET A 126 59.24 -11.87 15.46
C MET A 126 59.49 -13.36 15.17
N PHE A 127 60.50 -13.97 15.82
CA PHE A 127 60.82 -15.40 15.68
C PHE A 127 59.82 -16.36 16.37
N GLY A 128 59.24 -15.95 17.50
CA GLY A 128 58.23 -16.73 18.23
C GLY A 128 56.88 -16.75 17.52
N ALA A 129 56.51 -15.64 16.87
CA ALA A 129 55.28 -15.52 16.10
C ALA A 129 55.28 -16.46 14.89
N MET A 130 56.41 -16.54 14.17
CA MET A 130 56.59 -17.43 13.02
C MET A 130 56.48 -18.92 13.41
N ARG A 131 57.08 -19.32 14.54
CA ARG A 131 57.05 -20.71 15.01
C ARG A 131 55.66 -21.13 15.51
N LYS A 132 54.95 -20.24 16.21
CA LYS A 132 53.55 -20.47 16.65
C LYS A 132 52.60 -20.58 15.47
N ALA A 133 52.71 -19.68 14.48
CA ALA A 133 51.89 -19.74 13.27
C ALA A 133 52.10 -21.04 12.45
N SER A 134 53.31 -21.61 12.49
CA SER A 134 53.58 -22.90 11.86
C SER A 134 53.06 -24.11 12.64
N SER A 135 52.77 -23.97 13.94
CA SER A 135 52.45 -25.10 14.83
C SER A 135 50.98 -25.10 15.29
N ASP A 136 50.29 -23.97 15.18
CA ASP A 136 48.91 -23.79 15.63
C ASP A 136 47.92 -23.81 14.46
N LYS A 137 47.02 -24.81 14.47
CA LYS A 137 46.03 -25.02 13.41
C LYS A 137 45.01 -23.89 13.32
N GLU A 138 44.72 -23.18 14.40
CA GLU A 138 43.76 -22.06 14.39
C GLU A 138 44.38 -20.82 13.75
N ILE A 139 45.65 -20.54 14.02
CA ILE A 139 46.40 -19.43 13.39
C ILE A 139 46.51 -19.65 11.88
N GLN A 140 46.77 -20.88 11.44
CA GLN A 140 46.82 -21.23 10.01
C GLN A 140 45.47 -21.02 9.32
N ARG A 141 44.37 -21.43 9.96
CA ARG A 141 43.02 -21.20 9.45
C ARG A 141 42.71 -19.71 9.35
N GLY A 142 43.04 -18.93 10.38
CA GLY A 142 42.85 -17.47 10.39
C GLY A 142 43.64 -16.75 9.29
N LEU A 143 44.90 -17.13 9.09
CA LEU A 143 45.73 -16.60 8.00
C LEU A 143 45.14 -16.94 6.62
N GLY A 144 44.61 -18.16 6.46
CA GLY A 144 43.94 -18.58 5.22
C GLY A 144 42.68 -17.75 4.92
N VAL A 145 41.85 -17.47 5.93
CA VAL A 145 40.66 -16.60 5.78
C VAL A 145 41.08 -15.18 5.42
N MET A 146 42.09 -14.63 6.10
CA MET A 146 42.63 -13.29 5.80
C MET A 146 43.12 -13.19 4.35
N LEU A 147 43.83 -14.21 3.87
CA LEU A 147 44.31 -14.27 2.47
C LEU A 147 43.15 -14.38 1.47
N GLU A 148 42.08 -15.11 1.78
CA GLU A 148 40.87 -15.13 0.94
C GLU A 148 40.12 -13.80 0.94
N ILE A 149 40.03 -13.10 2.08
CA ILE A 149 39.47 -11.74 2.13
C ILE A 149 40.31 -10.79 1.26
N MET A 150 41.65 -10.81 1.39
CA MET A 150 42.54 -10.02 0.51
C MET A 150 42.34 -10.39 -0.96
N ARG A 151 42.14 -11.67 -1.27
CA ARG A 151 41.91 -12.14 -2.64
C ARG A 151 40.56 -11.72 -3.19
N ALA A 152 39.51 -11.71 -2.38
CA ALA A 152 38.19 -11.21 -2.75
C ALA A 152 38.23 -9.71 -3.07
N VAL A 153 38.91 -8.93 -2.21
CA VAL A 153 39.15 -7.49 -2.44
C VAL A 153 40.00 -7.24 -3.68
N GLY A 154 41.02 -8.07 -3.93
CA GLY A 154 41.84 -8.01 -5.14
C GLY A 154 41.08 -8.37 -6.42
N ARG A 155 40.16 -9.36 -6.37
CA ARG A 155 39.33 -9.74 -7.53
C ARG A 155 38.35 -8.64 -7.94
N THR A 156 37.83 -7.86 -6.98
CA THR A 156 36.98 -6.70 -7.28
C THR A 156 37.74 -5.54 -7.94
N GLN A 157 39.08 -5.52 -7.87
CA GLN A 157 39.94 -4.56 -8.57
C GLN A 157 40.51 -5.08 -9.90
N GLY A 158 40.18 -6.32 -10.30
CA GLY A 158 40.68 -6.97 -11.52
C GLY A 158 40.05 -6.49 -12.83
N GLY A 159 39.11 -5.55 -12.77
CA GLY A 159 38.60 -4.81 -13.93
C GLY A 159 38.80 -3.32 -13.69
N SER A 160 39.80 -2.76 -14.38
CA SER A 160 40.15 -1.33 -14.42
C SER A 160 40.66 -0.73 -13.10
N ALA A 161 41.93 -0.35 -13.13
CA ALA A 161 42.57 0.46 -12.11
C ALA A 161 41.93 1.86 -12.06
N GLU A 162 41.17 2.12 -11.00
CA GLU A 162 41.03 3.45 -10.40
C GLU A 162 40.81 3.28 -8.88
N GLY A 163 41.52 4.11 -8.10
CA GLY A 163 41.84 3.86 -6.70
C GLY A 163 40.64 3.73 -5.75
N VAL A 164 40.75 2.78 -4.83
CA VAL A 164 39.89 2.73 -3.64
C VAL A 164 40.32 3.85 -2.70
N SER A 165 39.64 4.99 -2.78
CA SER A 165 39.59 5.99 -1.71
C SER A 165 38.77 5.41 -0.56
N VAL A 166 39.45 4.90 0.46
CA VAL A 166 38.85 4.65 1.77
C VAL A 166 38.72 5.98 2.50
N LEU A 167 37.67 6.73 2.15
CA LEU A 167 36.98 7.75 2.95
C LEU A 167 35.92 8.37 2.02
N PRO A 168 34.66 8.59 2.44
CA PRO A 168 33.85 9.59 1.76
C PRO A 168 34.57 10.94 1.90
N PRO A 169 34.65 11.77 0.84
CA PRO A 169 35.18 13.11 0.97
C PRO A 169 34.35 13.85 2.03
N ALA A 170 35.06 14.51 2.95
CA ALA A 170 34.46 15.56 3.74
C ALA A 170 33.75 16.51 2.76
N LEU A 171 32.44 16.68 2.95
CA LEU A 171 31.67 17.70 2.27
C LEU A 171 32.23 19.05 2.71
N GLU A 172 33.26 19.53 2.00
CA GLU A 172 33.68 20.91 2.05
C GLU A 172 32.54 21.76 1.50
N ALA A 173 32.06 22.63 2.37
CA ALA A 173 31.02 23.59 2.09
C ALA A 173 31.40 24.48 0.90
N THR A 174 30.63 24.41 -0.17
CA THR A 174 30.44 25.56 -1.05
C THR A 174 29.00 26.04 -0.91
N ALA A 175 28.91 27.29 -0.47
CA ALA A 175 27.68 28.02 -0.21
C ALA A 175 26.98 28.34 -1.53
N ALA A 176 25.67 28.03 -1.61
CA ALA A 176 24.60 28.96 -2.00
C ALA A 176 23.26 28.20 -2.10
N ALA A 177 22.67 27.88 -0.96
CA ALA A 177 21.23 27.60 -0.87
C ALA A 177 20.52 28.92 -0.52
N PRO A 178 19.40 29.28 -1.15
CA PRO A 178 18.59 30.39 -0.67
C PRO A 178 17.93 29.95 0.64
N ALA A 179 18.06 30.81 1.65
CA ALA A 179 17.59 30.57 3.00
C ALA A 179 16.08 30.38 3.06
N VAL A 180 15.62 29.21 3.55
CA VAL A 180 14.30 29.06 4.17
C VAL A 180 14.52 28.47 5.56
N ALA A 181 14.96 29.31 6.48
CA ALA A 181 14.88 29.05 7.90
C ALA A 181 13.60 29.70 8.43
N LYS A 182 12.61 28.87 8.79
CA LYS A 182 11.85 29.08 10.02
C LYS A 182 11.70 27.73 10.71
N ALA A 183 12.47 27.58 11.78
CA ALA A 183 12.39 26.47 12.71
C ALA A 183 10.97 26.42 13.30
N VAL A 184 10.26 25.32 13.03
CA VAL A 184 9.17 24.88 13.90
C VAL A 184 9.81 23.90 14.88
N THR A 185 10.01 24.36 16.11
CA THR A 185 10.42 23.52 17.23
C THR A 185 9.39 22.41 17.45
N PRO A 186 9.78 21.12 17.52
CA PRO A 186 8.88 20.08 17.98
C PRO A 186 8.71 20.26 19.48
N THR A 187 7.54 20.76 19.90
CA THR A 187 7.09 20.61 21.28
C THR A 187 6.83 19.12 21.51
N PRO A 188 7.27 18.50 22.60
CA PRO A 188 6.95 17.10 22.87
C PRO A 188 5.47 17.02 23.23
N LYS A 189 4.61 16.71 22.24
CA LYS A 189 3.22 16.39 22.51
C LYS A 189 3.15 14.92 22.89
N ALA A 190 2.90 14.73 24.19
CA ALA A 190 2.64 13.50 24.89
C ALA A 190 1.89 12.45 24.04
N ALA A 191 2.21 11.18 24.32
CA ALA A 191 1.42 10.01 23.93
C ALA A 191 -0.07 10.35 23.94
N ALA A 192 -0.63 10.57 22.75
CA ALA A 192 -2.04 10.81 22.59
C ALA A 192 -2.75 9.44 22.59
N PRO A 193 -3.86 9.35 23.33
CA PRO A 193 -4.41 8.11 23.83
C PRO A 193 -5.01 7.26 22.72
N ALA A 194 -5.22 5.97 23.03
CA ALA A 194 -6.09 5.08 22.26
C ALA A 194 -7.28 5.86 21.71
N ALA A 195 -7.38 5.92 20.37
CA ALA A 195 -8.45 6.63 19.69
C ALA A 195 -9.81 6.11 20.21
N PRO A 196 -10.76 7.02 20.48
CA PRO A 196 -11.99 6.66 21.17
C PRO A 196 -12.81 5.71 20.33
N VAL A 197 -13.20 4.61 20.96
CA VAL A 197 -14.28 3.75 20.51
C VAL A 197 -15.56 4.58 20.36
N ALA A 198 -16.28 4.33 19.27
CA ALA A 198 -17.70 4.65 19.04
C ALA A 198 -18.10 6.13 18.89
N ALA A 199 -18.23 6.57 17.64
CA ALA A 199 -19.46 7.26 17.23
C ALA A 199 -20.46 6.16 16.81
N ALA A 200 -21.61 6.08 17.50
CA ALA A 200 -22.61 5.05 17.23
C ALA A 200 -23.07 5.11 15.76
N PRO A 201 -22.87 4.06 14.96
CA PRO A 201 -23.23 4.06 13.55
C PRO A 201 -24.74 3.85 13.39
N GLU A 202 -25.33 4.41 12.32
CA GLU A 202 -26.61 3.91 11.82
C GLU A 202 -26.46 2.40 11.57
N ILE A 203 -27.27 1.61 12.28
CA ILE A 203 -27.34 0.16 12.10
C ILE A 203 -28.37 -0.10 11.01
N ILE A 204 -27.94 -0.74 9.93
CA ILE A 204 -28.81 -1.16 8.84
C ILE A 204 -29.11 -2.63 9.04
N GLN A 205 -30.38 -2.98 9.22
CA GLN A 205 -30.80 -4.37 9.28
C GLN A 205 -31.11 -4.90 7.89
N TRP A 206 -30.46 -6.00 7.50
CA TRP A 206 -30.70 -6.67 6.23
C TRP A 206 -30.58 -8.17 6.40
N GLU A 207 -31.55 -8.93 5.87
CA GLU A 207 -31.60 -10.40 5.95
C GLU A 207 -31.48 -10.96 7.39
N GLY A 208 -31.90 -10.19 8.41
CA GLY A 208 -31.79 -10.59 9.82
C GLY A 208 -30.41 -10.37 10.45
N HIS A 209 -29.52 -9.65 9.76
CA HIS A 209 -28.18 -9.29 10.23
C HIS A 209 -28.04 -7.77 10.35
N ASP A 210 -27.21 -7.35 11.30
CA ASP A 210 -26.90 -5.95 11.54
C ASP A 210 -25.62 -5.55 10.78
N PHE A 211 -25.73 -4.49 9.99
CA PHE A 211 -24.62 -3.92 9.22
C PHE A 211 -24.32 -2.49 9.66
N ASP A 212 -23.06 -2.09 9.54
CA ASP A 212 -22.66 -0.70 9.69
C ASP A 212 -23.09 0.14 8.47
N ALA A 213 -23.03 1.47 8.59
CA ALA A 213 -23.33 2.40 7.51
C ALA A 213 -22.44 2.23 6.26
N ASN A 214 -21.36 1.47 6.33
CA ASN A 214 -20.46 1.18 5.21
C ASN A 214 -20.71 -0.21 4.57
N GLY A 215 -21.68 -0.97 5.09
CA GLY A 215 -22.06 -2.31 4.61
C GLY A 215 -21.28 -3.47 5.23
N PHE A 216 -20.52 -3.29 6.32
CA PHE A 216 -19.82 -4.36 7.02
C PHE A 216 -20.69 -4.99 8.10
N LEU A 217 -20.59 -6.30 8.23
CA LEU A 217 -21.30 -7.08 9.23
C LEU A 217 -20.82 -6.71 10.64
N ILE A 218 -21.74 -6.36 11.55
CA ILE A 218 -21.42 -5.97 12.93
C ILE A 218 -21.01 -7.18 13.77
N ASP A 219 -21.68 -8.32 13.59
CA ASP A 219 -21.35 -9.57 14.27
C ASP A 219 -20.80 -10.63 13.28
N PRO A 220 -19.46 -10.81 13.21
CA PRO A 220 -18.81 -11.78 12.32
C PRO A 220 -19.23 -13.24 12.55
N ASN A 221 -19.80 -13.58 13.71
CA ASN A 221 -20.25 -14.94 14.04
C ASN A 221 -21.56 -15.31 13.34
N THR A 222 -22.33 -14.31 12.91
CA THR A 222 -23.60 -14.54 12.19
C THR A 222 -23.39 -14.78 10.69
N TRP A 223 -22.15 -14.72 10.21
CA TRP A 223 -21.83 -14.94 8.81
C TRP A 223 -22.12 -16.38 8.38
N THR A 224 -22.71 -16.51 7.19
CA THR A 224 -22.92 -17.80 6.52
C THR A 224 -22.48 -17.72 5.05
N PRO A 225 -22.13 -18.85 4.41
CA PRO A 225 -21.82 -18.89 2.99
C PRO A 225 -22.97 -18.35 2.11
N GLU A 226 -24.22 -18.58 2.54
CA GLU A 226 -25.40 -18.05 1.85
C GLU A 226 -25.47 -16.53 1.93
N LEU A 227 -25.18 -15.95 3.10
CA LEU A 227 -25.10 -14.50 3.27
C LEU A 227 -23.99 -13.90 2.41
N ALA A 228 -22.82 -14.54 2.36
CA ALA A 228 -21.72 -14.12 1.48
C ALA A 228 -22.16 -14.08 0.01
N GLY A 229 -22.91 -15.09 -0.44
CA GLY A 229 -23.48 -15.13 -1.79
C GLY A 229 -24.44 -13.98 -2.06
N LYS A 230 -25.32 -13.65 -1.12
CA LYS A 230 -26.24 -12.52 -1.27
C LYS A 230 -25.50 -11.18 -1.31
N ILE A 231 -24.50 -10.98 -0.45
CA ILE A 231 -23.66 -9.77 -0.42
C ILE A 231 -22.89 -9.63 -1.74
N ALA A 232 -22.26 -10.71 -2.22
CA ALA A 232 -21.51 -10.72 -3.46
C ALA A 232 -22.39 -10.42 -4.68
N ASN A 233 -23.60 -10.98 -4.74
CA ASN A 233 -24.58 -10.68 -5.79
C ASN A 233 -24.96 -9.19 -5.80
N GLY A 234 -25.15 -8.57 -4.63
CA GLY A 234 -25.41 -7.13 -4.52
C GLY A 234 -24.24 -6.26 -5.02
N LEU A 235 -23.01 -6.79 -5.00
CA LEU A 235 -21.81 -6.16 -5.54
C LEU A 235 -21.55 -6.51 -7.02
N GLY A 236 -22.39 -7.34 -7.64
CA GLY A 236 -22.19 -7.82 -9.01
C GLY A 236 -21.05 -8.85 -9.15
N ILE A 237 -20.69 -9.53 -8.07
CA ILE A 237 -19.63 -10.54 -8.02
C ILE A 237 -20.26 -11.93 -7.91
N THR A 238 -19.97 -12.80 -8.89
CA THR A 238 -20.35 -14.22 -8.82
C THR A 238 -19.30 -14.99 -8.04
N LEU A 239 -19.67 -15.54 -6.89
CA LEU A 239 -18.75 -16.35 -6.08
C LEU A 239 -18.41 -17.66 -6.79
N THR A 240 -17.13 -17.81 -7.14
CA THR A 240 -16.54 -19.08 -7.59
C THR A 240 -15.81 -19.77 -6.42
N GLU A 241 -15.34 -20.99 -6.64
CA GLU A 241 -14.54 -21.73 -5.67
C GLU A 241 -13.26 -20.96 -5.25
N GLU A 242 -12.63 -20.24 -6.17
CA GLU A 242 -11.50 -19.35 -5.84
C GLU A 242 -11.89 -18.21 -4.91
N HIS A 243 -13.08 -17.63 -5.08
CA HIS A 243 -13.56 -16.58 -4.17
C HIS A 243 -13.80 -17.17 -2.78
N MET A 244 -14.47 -18.33 -2.71
CA MET A 244 -14.76 -19.00 -1.44
C MET A 244 -13.48 -19.34 -0.68
N HIS A 245 -12.46 -19.86 -1.35
CA HIS A 245 -11.16 -20.14 -0.73
C HIS A 245 -10.52 -18.90 -0.10
N VAL A 246 -10.56 -17.75 -0.80
CA VAL A 246 -10.03 -16.49 -0.27
C VAL A 246 -10.85 -16.00 0.93
N LEU A 247 -12.18 -16.12 0.88
CA LEU A 247 -13.07 -15.68 1.96
C LEU A 247 -12.89 -16.51 3.23
N GLU A 248 -12.78 -17.83 3.10
CA GLU A 248 -12.50 -18.74 4.21
C GLU A 248 -11.16 -18.41 4.86
N TRP A 249 -10.12 -18.21 4.04
CA TRP A 249 -8.82 -17.80 4.54
C TRP A 249 -8.86 -16.48 5.34
N VAL A 250 -9.60 -15.49 4.86
CA VAL A 250 -9.76 -14.20 5.56
C VAL A 250 -10.45 -14.37 6.91
N ARG A 251 -11.42 -15.28 7.01
CA ARG A 251 -12.11 -15.59 8.26
C ARG A 251 -11.19 -16.32 9.24
N ASP A 252 -10.36 -17.23 8.77
CA ASP A 252 -9.36 -17.93 9.60
C ASP A 252 -8.27 -16.96 10.11
N ASP A 253 -7.79 -16.05 9.27
CA ASP A 253 -6.84 -14.99 9.68
C ASP A 253 -7.48 -14.03 10.69
N TYR A 254 -8.77 -13.69 10.52
CA TYR A 254 -9.49 -12.86 11.47
C TYR A 254 -9.71 -13.57 12.82
N ALA A 255 -10.08 -14.86 12.80
CA ALA A 255 -10.26 -15.66 14.00
C ALA A 255 -8.96 -15.80 14.81
N SER A 256 -7.81 -15.86 14.14
CA SER A 256 -6.50 -16.00 14.77
C SER A 256 -5.86 -14.66 15.19
N SER A 257 -6.03 -13.60 14.39
CA SER A 257 -5.38 -12.31 14.62
C SER A 257 -6.26 -11.26 15.32
N GLY A 258 -7.59 -11.43 15.30
CA GLY A 258 -8.56 -10.46 15.81
C GLY A 258 -8.67 -9.17 15.00
N ALA A 259 -7.94 -9.05 13.89
CA ALA A 259 -7.89 -7.86 13.05
C ALA A 259 -8.11 -8.24 11.57
N SER A 260 -8.88 -7.44 10.83
CA SER A 260 -9.12 -7.75 9.42
C SER A 260 -7.81 -7.59 8.59
N PRO A 261 -7.45 -8.59 7.78
CA PRO A 261 -6.25 -8.55 6.95
C PRO A 261 -6.31 -7.47 5.88
N ASN A 262 -5.16 -6.89 5.52
CA ASN A 262 -5.03 -6.01 4.37
C ASN A 262 -4.89 -6.82 3.06
N VAL A 263 -5.11 -6.17 1.90
CA VAL A 263 -5.07 -6.83 0.57
C VAL A 263 -3.79 -7.64 0.34
N ARG A 264 -2.63 -7.11 0.76
CA ARG A 264 -1.34 -7.79 0.57
C ARG A 264 -1.23 -9.06 1.41
N ARG A 265 -1.72 -9.02 2.66
CA ARG A 265 -1.76 -10.18 3.55
C ARG A 265 -2.70 -11.25 2.99
N VAL A 266 -3.90 -10.85 2.55
CA VAL A 266 -4.84 -11.76 1.88
C VAL A 266 -4.20 -12.40 0.65
N ALA A 267 -3.65 -11.60 -0.26
CA ALA A 267 -3.03 -12.08 -1.50
C ALA A 267 -1.88 -13.07 -1.27
N THR A 268 -1.09 -12.87 -0.22
CA THR A 268 0.04 -13.75 0.13
C THR A 268 -0.43 -14.99 0.87
N GLY A 269 -1.39 -14.84 1.77
CA GLY A 269 -1.87 -15.91 2.64
C GLY A 269 -2.82 -16.89 1.95
N SER A 270 -3.72 -16.40 1.10
CA SER A 270 -4.64 -17.24 0.32
C SER A 270 -3.99 -17.83 -0.94
N GLY A 271 -2.75 -17.42 -1.27
CA GLY A 271 -2.07 -17.84 -2.50
C GLY A 271 -2.68 -17.28 -3.80
N ALA A 272 -3.75 -16.48 -3.74
CA ALA A 272 -4.39 -15.91 -4.93
C ALA A 272 -3.49 -14.91 -5.67
N GLY A 273 -2.56 -14.24 -4.97
CA GLY A 273 -1.68 -13.24 -5.54
C GLY A 273 -2.36 -11.88 -5.79
N THR A 274 -1.59 -10.80 -5.71
CA THR A 274 -2.13 -9.43 -5.69
C THR A 274 -2.89 -9.06 -6.96
N GLN A 275 -2.44 -9.52 -8.13
CA GLN A 275 -3.14 -9.26 -9.39
C GLN A 275 -4.47 -10.01 -9.49
N ASN A 276 -4.56 -11.24 -8.97
CA ASN A 276 -5.79 -12.02 -9.04
C ASN A 276 -6.86 -11.43 -8.11
N MET A 277 -6.48 -10.82 -6.99
CA MET A 277 -7.41 -10.14 -6.10
C MET A 277 -8.24 -9.06 -6.80
N TYR A 278 -7.65 -8.30 -7.74
CA TYR A 278 -8.39 -7.30 -8.52
C TYR A 278 -9.32 -7.91 -9.58
N LYS A 279 -9.07 -9.14 -10.01
CA LYS A 279 -9.94 -9.88 -10.92
C LYS A 279 -11.12 -10.51 -10.18
N LEU A 280 -10.86 -11.06 -8.98
CA LEU A 280 -11.85 -11.71 -8.13
C LEU A 280 -12.77 -10.67 -7.45
N PHE A 281 -12.20 -9.56 -6.95
CA PHE A 281 -12.95 -8.58 -6.16
C PHE A 281 -12.81 -7.13 -6.71
N PRO A 282 -13.30 -6.82 -7.93
CA PRO A 282 -13.31 -5.47 -8.47
C PRO A 282 -14.39 -4.59 -7.79
N PRO A 283 -14.23 -3.26 -7.67
CA PRO A 283 -13.05 -2.44 -7.94
C PRO A 283 -12.08 -2.29 -6.74
N THR A 284 -12.56 -2.58 -5.52
CA THR A 284 -11.81 -2.41 -4.25
C THR A 284 -11.63 -3.75 -3.55
N PRO A 285 -10.56 -4.52 -3.85
CA PRO A 285 -10.46 -5.91 -3.41
C PRO A 285 -10.38 -6.09 -1.90
N GLY A 286 -9.76 -5.15 -1.18
CA GLY A 286 -9.70 -5.22 0.28
C GLY A 286 -11.05 -5.00 0.95
N LYS A 287 -11.77 -3.98 0.50
CA LYS A 287 -13.10 -3.66 1.02
C LYS A 287 -14.10 -4.76 0.68
N ASN A 288 -14.16 -5.17 -0.59
CA ASN A 288 -15.14 -6.13 -1.07
C ASN A 288 -14.89 -7.51 -0.46
N CYS A 289 -13.62 -7.93 -0.37
CA CYS A 289 -13.27 -9.20 0.28
C CYS A 289 -13.65 -9.18 1.77
N ALA A 290 -13.31 -8.12 2.51
CA ALA A 290 -13.68 -8.00 3.94
C ALA A 290 -15.21 -7.98 4.17
N MET A 291 -15.93 -7.23 3.32
CA MET A 291 -17.38 -7.11 3.36
C MET A 291 -18.08 -8.45 3.09
N ILE A 292 -17.65 -9.18 2.07
CA ILE A 292 -18.21 -10.50 1.72
C ILE A 292 -17.81 -11.56 2.77
N ALA A 293 -16.60 -11.48 3.34
CA ALA A 293 -16.12 -12.40 4.38
C ALA A 293 -16.80 -12.16 5.75
N GLY A 294 -17.58 -11.08 5.88
CA GLY A 294 -18.25 -10.70 7.13
C GLY A 294 -17.29 -10.31 8.24
N VAL A 295 -16.11 -9.78 7.89
CA VAL A 295 -15.12 -9.27 8.85
C VAL A 295 -15.19 -7.74 8.93
N PRO A 296 -14.87 -7.13 10.09
CA PRO A 296 -14.92 -5.68 10.24
C PRO A 296 -13.93 -4.99 9.31
N LYS A 297 -14.17 -3.69 9.03
CA LYS A 297 -13.35 -2.90 8.11
C LYS A 297 -11.85 -3.05 8.40
N PRO A 298 -11.00 -3.37 7.40
CA PRO A 298 -9.57 -3.47 7.59
C PRO A 298 -8.96 -2.13 8.03
N VAL A 299 -8.10 -2.19 9.04
CA VAL A 299 -7.33 -1.04 9.53
C VAL A 299 -6.16 -0.82 8.57
N GLY A 300 -6.45 -0.15 7.47
CA GLY A 300 -5.45 0.19 6.46
C GLY A 300 -5.92 1.38 5.67
N CYS A 301 -5.30 2.53 5.91
CA CYS A 301 -5.55 3.76 5.18
C CYS A 301 -5.39 3.51 3.66
N VAL A 302 -6.48 3.72 2.93
CA VAL A 302 -6.45 4.18 1.54
C VAL A 302 -7.11 5.54 1.55
#